data_AF-A0A9D5HI66-F1
#
_entry.id   AF-A0A9D5HI66-F1
#
_cell.length_a   1.000
_cell.length_b   1.000
_cell.length_c   1.000
_cell.angle_alpha   90.00
_cell.angle_beta   90.00
_cell.angle_gamma   90.00
#
_symmetry.space_group_name_H-M   'P 1'
#
loop_
_entity.id
_entity.type
_entity.pdbx_description
1 polymer ?
#
loop_
_entity_poly.entity_id
_entity_poly.type
_entity_poly.pdbx_seq_one_letter_code
_entity_poly.pdbx_strand_id
1 'polypeptide(L)'
;MKPSYNHLLLLLFFFLTNSAMCSYNVMDFGAIPDGETDSVEAFLSAWQAVCASEKPASMLVPEGRYLLSPAVFRGPCNNSAIRVFIEGMIVAPFGYSGVKEWVSFKYIDGVSINGGTFDGQGQAFWACKNSRRRCPAGATVCLSPSLPLLYIYMYLYKSIYFWLS
;
A
#
# COMPACT_ATOMS: atom_id res chain seq x y z
N MET A 1 -1.23 0.27 55.08
CA MET A 1 -0.50 -0.35 53.94
C MET A 1 -0.21 0.74 52.93
N LYS A 2 1.07 1.08 52.70
CA LYS A 2 1.47 2.12 51.73
C LYS A 2 1.67 1.45 50.37
N PRO A 3 1.01 1.90 49.29
CA PRO A 3 1.23 1.32 47.97
C PRO A 3 2.69 1.58 47.56
N SER A 4 3.39 0.51 47.18
CA SER A 4 4.80 0.55 46.77
C SER A 4 4.92 1.34 45.46
N TYR A 5 5.58 2.49 45.54
CA TYR A 5 5.82 3.43 44.44
C TYR A 5 6.49 2.78 43.22
N ASN A 6 7.22 1.67 43.41
CA ASN A 6 7.87 0.88 42.36
C ASN A 6 6.90 0.27 41.34
N HIS A 7 5.67 -0.11 41.74
CA HIS A 7 4.68 -0.64 40.80
C HIS A 7 4.07 0.45 39.91
N LEU A 8 3.93 1.68 40.44
CA LEU A 8 3.44 2.81 39.68
C LEU A 8 4.48 3.27 38.64
N LEU A 9 5.77 3.23 39.00
CA LEU A 9 6.90 3.50 38.10
C LEU A 9 7.02 2.47 36.97
N LEU A 10 6.82 1.18 37.25
CA LEU A 10 6.84 0.12 36.23
C LEU A 10 5.68 0.24 35.22
N LEU A 11 4.49 0.64 35.67
CA LEU A 11 3.34 0.87 34.78
C LEU A 11 3.56 2.10 33.89
N LEU A 12 4.13 3.19 34.42
CA LEU A 12 4.51 4.38 33.64
C LEU A 12 5.59 4.08 32.57
N PHE A 13 6.50 3.15 32.83
CA PHE A 13 7.52 2.73 31.86
C PHE A 13 6.93 1.92 30.70
N PHE A 14 5.86 1.15 30.93
CA PHE A 14 5.20 0.35 29.90
C PHE A 14 4.46 1.22 28.87
N PHE A 15 3.95 2.39 29.28
CA PHE A 15 3.26 3.35 28.40
C PHE A 15 4.19 4.25 27.57
N LEU A 16 5.51 4.25 27.84
CA LEU A 16 6.47 5.18 27.21
C LEU A 16 7.31 4.58 26.07
N THR A 17 7.06 3.34 25.66
CA THR A 17 7.71 2.79 24.45
C THR A 17 7.03 3.30 23.18
N ASN A 18 7.11 4.61 22.96
CA ASN A 18 6.72 5.22 21.69
C ASN A 18 7.82 4.85 20.68
N SER A 19 7.70 3.67 20.07
CA SER A 19 8.60 3.27 18.99
C SER A 19 8.39 4.23 17.83
N ALA A 20 9.28 5.22 17.71
CA ALA A 20 9.30 6.17 16.61
C ALA A 20 9.33 5.38 15.28
N MET A 21 8.30 5.55 14.47
CA MET A 21 8.18 4.92 13.16
C MET A 21 8.90 5.79 12.15
N CYS A 22 9.89 5.24 11.45
CA CYS A 22 10.58 5.95 10.38
C CYS A 22 9.60 6.19 9.23
N SER A 23 9.42 7.43 8.78
CA SER A 23 8.51 7.74 7.67
C SER A 23 9.32 8.14 6.43
N TYR A 24 8.98 7.51 5.30
CA TYR A 24 9.61 7.71 4.00
C TYR A 24 8.56 8.27 3.04
N ASN A 25 8.65 9.57 2.74
CA ASN A 25 7.72 10.25 1.84
C ASN A 25 8.16 10.01 0.39
N VAL A 26 7.26 9.53 -0.47
CA VAL A 26 7.56 9.25 -1.89
C VAL A 26 8.07 10.47 -2.65
N MET A 27 7.71 11.69 -2.23
CA MET A 27 8.22 12.93 -2.82
C MET A 27 9.72 13.14 -2.56
N ASP A 28 10.24 12.66 -1.42
CA ASP A 28 11.68 12.70 -1.11
C ASP A 28 12.50 11.81 -2.07
N PHE A 29 11.82 10.88 -2.76
CA PHE A 29 12.39 10.00 -3.78
C PHE A 29 12.07 10.45 -5.21
N GLY A 30 11.50 11.65 -5.38
CA GLY A 30 11.25 12.26 -6.69
C GLY A 30 9.86 12.02 -7.27
N ALA A 31 8.89 11.52 -6.48
CA ALA A 31 7.51 11.43 -6.94
C ALA A 31 6.92 12.83 -7.14
N ILE A 32 6.19 13.04 -8.23
CA ILE A 32 5.58 14.33 -8.56
C ILE A 32 4.05 14.17 -8.54
N PRO A 33 3.32 14.98 -7.75
CA PRO A 33 1.86 14.87 -7.62
C PRO A 33 1.06 15.54 -8.76
N ASP A 34 1.53 15.44 -10.00
CA ASP A 34 0.89 16.08 -11.18
C ASP A 34 -0.14 15.20 -11.90
N GLY A 35 -0.15 13.89 -11.62
CA GLY A 35 -0.98 12.89 -12.29
C GLY A 35 -0.56 12.57 -13.73
N GLU A 36 0.63 13.02 -14.14
CA GLU A 36 1.17 12.92 -15.50
C GLU A 36 2.57 12.28 -15.52
N THR A 37 3.42 12.63 -14.56
CA THR A 37 4.78 12.10 -14.45
C THR A 37 4.74 10.73 -13.79
N ASP A 38 5.26 9.71 -14.47
CA ASP A 38 5.33 8.35 -13.93
C ASP A 38 6.26 8.31 -12.71
N SER A 39 5.66 8.02 -11.56
CA SER A 39 6.33 8.01 -10.26
C SER A 39 6.75 6.61 -9.81
N VAL A 40 6.71 5.60 -10.69
CA VAL A 40 7.01 4.19 -10.32
C VAL A 40 8.38 4.02 -9.65
N GLU A 41 9.42 4.63 -10.20
CA GLU A 41 10.78 4.52 -9.65
C GLU A 41 10.90 5.19 -8.27
N ALA A 42 10.23 6.33 -8.07
CA ALA A 42 10.20 7.01 -6.77
C ALA A 42 9.48 6.17 -5.71
N PHE A 43 8.35 5.55 -6.07
CA PHE A 43 7.61 4.66 -5.18
C PHE A 43 8.42 3.40 -4.85
N LEU A 44 9.08 2.78 -5.82
CA LEU A 44 9.92 1.60 -5.60
C LEU A 44 11.14 1.94 -4.72
N SER A 45 11.74 3.11 -4.91
CA SER A 45 12.85 3.60 -4.10
C SER A 45 12.43 3.87 -2.65
N ALA A 46 11.29 4.52 -2.45
CA ALA A 46 10.70 4.73 -1.13
C ALA A 46 10.40 3.40 -0.44
N TRP A 47 9.82 2.45 -1.17
CA TRP A 47 9.55 1.11 -0.66
C TRP A 47 10.83 0.36 -0.28
N GLN A 48 11.90 0.47 -1.07
CA GLN A 48 13.18 -0.14 -0.74
C GLN A 48 13.74 0.39 0.58
N ALA A 49 13.61 1.70 0.82
CA ALA A 49 14.04 2.32 2.08
C ALA A 49 13.20 1.82 3.28
N VAL A 50 11.87 1.74 3.11
CA VAL A 50 10.96 1.17 4.11
C VAL A 50 11.32 -0.28 4.42
N CYS A 51 11.55 -1.08 3.39
CA CYS A 51 11.80 -2.51 3.50
C CYS A 51 13.18 -2.82 4.11
N ALA A 52 14.17 -1.95 3.90
CA ALA A 52 15.49 -2.04 4.50
C ALA A 52 15.53 -1.64 5.98
N SER A 53 14.52 -0.93 6.49
CA SER A 53 14.46 -0.49 7.88
C SER A 53 14.42 -1.66 8.86
N GLU A 54 15.26 -1.62 9.90
CA GLU A 54 15.24 -2.58 11.02
C GLU A 54 14.19 -2.22 12.08
N LYS A 55 13.66 -0.99 12.03
CA LYS A 55 12.62 -0.47 12.93
C LYS A 55 11.27 -0.38 12.21
N PRO A 56 10.14 -0.29 12.94
CA PRO A 56 8.85 0.01 12.34
C PRO A 56 8.95 1.19 11.38
N ALA A 57 8.42 1.03 10.17
CA ALA A 57 8.59 2.00 9.09
C ALA A 57 7.28 2.26 8.36
N SER A 58 7.13 3.46 7.81
CA SER A 58 6.01 3.85 6.98
C SER A 58 6.44 4.43 5.64
N MET A 59 5.74 4.04 4.58
CA MET A 59 5.73 4.77 3.31
C MET A 59 4.58 5.79 3.36
N LEU A 60 4.86 7.06 3.09
CA LEU A 60 3.86 8.12 3.02
C LEU A 60 3.69 8.56 1.57
N VAL A 61 2.45 8.55 1.09
CA VAL A 61 2.01 9.13 -0.19
C VAL A 61 1.12 10.33 0.15
N PRO A 62 1.66 11.57 0.11
CA PRO A 62 0.91 12.77 0.45
C PRO A 62 -0.27 13.01 -0.48
N GLU A 63 -1.11 14.00 -0.15
CA GLU A 63 -2.15 14.49 -1.06
C GLU A 63 -1.58 14.85 -2.44
N GLY A 64 -2.35 14.57 -3.50
CA GLY A 64 -1.93 14.75 -4.89
C GLY A 64 -2.39 13.62 -5.79
N ARG A 65 -2.08 13.73 -7.09
CA ARG A 65 -2.32 12.66 -8.07
C ARG A 65 -0.97 12.12 -8.53
N TYR A 66 -0.76 10.82 -8.41
CA TYR A 66 0.49 10.18 -8.80
C TYR A 66 0.21 9.18 -9.90
N LEU A 67 0.70 9.45 -11.11
CA LEU A 67 0.69 8.44 -12.16
C LEU A 67 1.67 7.33 -11.77
N LEU A 68 1.19 6.10 -11.80
CA LEU A 68 2.01 4.95 -11.41
C LEU A 68 1.89 3.85 -12.45
N SER A 69 2.97 3.61 -13.19
CA SER A 69 3.14 2.38 -13.96
C SER A 69 3.15 1.14 -13.04
N PRO A 70 3.07 -0.08 -13.59
CA PRO A 70 3.00 -1.29 -12.78
C PRO A 70 4.10 -1.37 -11.73
N ALA A 71 3.69 -1.55 -10.48
CA ALA A 71 4.57 -1.55 -9.33
C ALA A 71 4.43 -2.87 -8.57
N VAL A 72 5.58 -3.51 -8.32
CA VAL A 72 5.67 -4.69 -7.46
C VAL A 72 6.54 -4.33 -6.25
N PHE A 73 5.88 -4.05 -5.14
CA PHE A 73 6.51 -3.83 -3.85
C PHE A 73 6.87 -5.17 -3.23
N ARG A 74 8.16 -5.54 -3.28
CA ARG A 74 8.63 -6.87 -2.88
C ARG A 74 9.30 -6.85 -1.52
N GLY A 75 9.06 -7.88 -0.73
CA GLY A 75 9.91 -8.30 0.37
C GLY A 75 10.89 -9.43 -0.04
N PRO A 76 11.49 -10.13 0.93
CA PRO A 76 11.31 -9.95 2.38
C PRO A 76 11.87 -8.62 2.88
N CYS A 77 11.29 -8.09 3.95
CA CYS A 77 11.75 -6.86 4.59
C CYS A 77 12.42 -7.16 5.93
N ASN A 78 13.27 -6.24 6.38
CA ASN A 78 14.04 -6.39 7.63
C ASN A 78 13.20 -6.20 8.89
N ASN A 79 11.96 -5.73 8.75
CA ASN A 79 10.98 -5.59 9.83
C ASN A 79 9.60 -6.04 9.35
N SER A 80 8.73 -6.36 10.32
CA SER A 80 7.35 -6.79 10.09
C SER A 80 6.29 -5.78 10.58
N ALA A 81 6.70 -4.54 10.82
CA ALA A 81 5.84 -3.46 11.30
C ALA A 81 5.81 -2.34 10.26
N ILE A 82 5.36 -2.68 9.05
CA ILE A 82 5.32 -1.78 7.90
C ILE A 82 3.92 -1.20 7.73
N ARG A 83 3.86 0.12 7.52
CA ARG A 83 2.63 0.83 7.17
C ARG A 83 2.79 1.57 5.85
N VAL A 84 1.76 1.60 5.04
CA VAL A 84 1.68 2.46 3.86
C VAL A 84 0.52 3.40 4.10
N PHE A 85 0.80 4.69 4.21
CA PHE A 85 -0.22 5.71 4.35
C PHE A 85 -0.39 6.42 3.02
N ILE A 86 -1.61 6.37 2.49
CA ILE A 86 -1.96 7.01 1.24
C ILE A 86 -2.97 8.09 1.56
N GLU A 87 -2.58 9.33 1.36
CA GLU A 87 -3.45 10.50 1.50
C GLU A 87 -3.92 10.99 0.12
N GLY A 88 -3.10 10.78 -0.91
CA GLY A 88 -3.42 11.12 -2.29
C GLY A 88 -4.14 10.04 -3.10
N MET A 89 -4.12 10.22 -4.42
CA MET A 89 -4.68 9.32 -5.42
C MET A 89 -3.58 8.76 -6.31
N ILE A 90 -3.50 7.44 -6.41
CA ILE A 90 -2.62 6.71 -7.32
C ILE A 90 -3.43 6.41 -8.58
N VAL A 91 -2.90 6.78 -9.74
CA VAL A 91 -3.62 6.75 -11.02
C VAL A 91 -2.90 5.81 -11.97
N ALA A 92 -3.63 4.91 -12.60
CA ALA A 92 -3.09 4.00 -13.60
C ALA A 92 -2.85 4.72 -14.94
N PRO A 93 -1.91 4.24 -15.77
CA PRO A 93 -1.76 4.73 -17.13
C PRO A 93 -3.03 4.52 -17.97
N PHE A 94 -3.35 5.48 -18.82
CA PHE A 94 -4.50 5.39 -19.72
C PHE A 94 -4.33 4.28 -20.77
N GLY A 95 -5.42 3.60 -21.12
CA GLY A 95 -5.42 2.59 -22.19
C GLY A 95 -4.68 1.30 -21.83
N TYR A 96 -4.34 1.15 -20.55
CA TYR A 96 -3.56 0.03 -20.06
C TYR A 96 -4.37 -1.26 -20.10
N SER A 97 -4.01 -2.16 -21.02
CA SER A 97 -4.68 -3.44 -21.23
C SER A 97 -3.67 -4.58 -21.32
N GLY A 98 -4.03 -5.74 -20.75
CA GLY A 98 -3.26 -6.97 -20.94
C GLY A 98 -2.29 -7.36 -19.82
N VAL A 99 -2.08 -6.53 -18.81
CA VAL A 99 -1.40 -7.02 -17.59
C VAL A 99 -2.37 -7.61 -16.59
N LYS A 100 -1.86 -8.64 -15.93
CA LYS A 100 -2.58 -9.34 -14.89
C LYS A 100 -2.49 -8.66 -13.54
N GLU A 101 -1.60 -7.69 -13.31
CA GLU A 101 -1.40 -7.02 -12.02
C GLU A 101 -0.93 -5.58 -12.28
N TRP A 102 -1.51 -4.60 -11.59
CA TRP A 102 -1.08 -3.19 -11.66
C TRP A 102 -0.21 -2.82 -10.47
N VAL A 103 -0.77 -2.86 -9.25
CA VAL A 103 -0.02 -2.66 -8.01
C VAL A 103 -0.11 -3.91 -7.15
N SER A 104 1.04 -4.45 -6.75
CA SER A 104 1.09 -5.62 -5.88
C SER A 104 2.15 -5.49 -4.80
N PHE A 105 1.79 -5.90 -3.59
CA PHE A 105 2.72 -6.13 -2.49
C PHE A 105 2.98 -7.63 -2.43
N LYS A 106 4.23 -8.10 -2.39
CA LYS A 106 4.54 -9.55 -2.45
C LYS A 106 5.63 -9.95 -1.48
N TYR A 107 5.44 -11.11 -0.83
CA TYR A 107 6.43 -11.73 0.08
C TYR A 107 6.78 -10.85 1.28
N ILE A 108 5.78 -10.16 1.84
CA ILE A 108 5.97 -9.25 2.97
C ILE A 108 5.25 -9.82 4.19
N ASP A 109 5.96 -9.88 5.31
CA ASP A 109 5.39 -10.20 6.60
C ASP A 109 5.02 -8.90 7.32
N GLY A 110 3.75 -8.69 7.64
CA GLY A 110 3.29 -7.53 8.42
C GLY A 110 3.31 -6.18 7.69
N VAL A 111 2.45 -6.04 6.68
CA VAL A 111 2.16 -4.76 6.00
C VAL A 111 0.69 -4.37 6.20
N SER A 112 0.43 -3.09 6.41
CA SER A 112 -0.90 -2.47 6.43
C SER A 112 -0.93 -1.27 5.49
N ILE A 113 -2.01 -1.07 4.74
CA ILE A 113 -2.11 -0.02 3.71
C ILE A 113 -3.34 0.85 3.95
N ASN A 114 -3.16 2.02 4.53
CA ASN A 114 -4.26 2.81 5.05
C ASN A 114 -4.54 4.02 4.15
N GLY A 115 -5.82 4.26 3.86
CA GLY A 115 -6.27 5.46 3.14
C GLY A 115 -6.18 5.38 1.62
N GLY A 116 -6.30 6.54 0.99
CA GLY A 116 -6.02 6.77 -0.41
C GLY A 116 -7.07 6.29 -1.39
N THR A 117 -6.83 6.57 -2.66
CA THR A 117 -7.62 6.06 -3.79
C THR A 117 -6.70 5.51 -4.87
N PHE A 118 -7.06 4.35 -5.42
CA PHE A 118 -6.43 3.80 -6.61
C PHE A 118 -7.41 3.96 -7.78
N ASP A 119 -7.14 4.92 -8.66
CA ASP A 119 -7.90 5.16 -9.88
C ASP A 119 -7.32 4.32 -11.01
N GLY A 120 -8.10 3.33 -11.45
CA GLY A 120 -7.67 2.39 -12.46
C GLY A 120 -7.90 2.77 -13.91
N GLN A 121 -8.58 3.89 -14.15
CA GLN A 121 -8.96 4.32 -15.50
C GLN A 121 -9.63 3.21 -16.35
N GLY A 122 -10.43 2.33 -15.74
CA GLY A 122 -11.06 1.17 -16.41
C GLY A 122 -12.25 1.50 -17.31
N GLN A 123 -12.60 2.78 -17.49
CA GLN A 123 -13.79 3.24 -18.21
C GLN A 123 -13.91 2.66 -19.62
N ALA A 124 -12.80 2.65 -20.39
CA ALA A 124 -12.77 2.11 -21.74
C ALA A 124 -13.01 0.58 -21.76
N PHE A 125 -12.51 -0.13 -20.76
CA PHE A 125 -12.75 -1.57 -20.60
C PHE A 125 -14.23 -1.85 -20.34
N TRP A 126 -14.87 -1.11 -19.42
CA TRP A 126 -16.29 -1.28 -19.14
C TRP A 126 -17.18 -0.89 -20.31
N ALA A 127 -16.85 0.19 -21.03
CA ALA A 127 -17.54 0.55 -22.27
C ALA A 127 -17.48 -0.59 -23.29
N CYS A 128 -16.32 -1.25 -23.44
CA CYS A 128 -16.20 -2.43 -24.28
C CYS A 128 -17.12 -3.58 -23.80
N LYS A 129 -17.10 -3.92 -22.50
CA LYS A 129 -17.91 -5.01 -21.95
C LYS A 129 -19.41 -4.76 -22.13
N ASN A 130 -19.86 -3.53 -21.91
CA ASN A 130 -21.25 -3.11 -22.11
C ASN A 130 -21.68 -3.21 -23.57
N SER A 131 -20.76 -2.99 -24.52
CA SER A 131 -21.01 -3.14 -25.95
C SER A 131 -21.06 -4.60 -26.45
N ARG A 132 -20.90 -5.60 -25.58
CA ARG A 132 -20.87 -7.05 -25.89
C ARG A 132 -19.83 -7.43 -26.96
N ARG A 133 -18.73 -6.68 -27.03
CA ARG A 133 -17.60 -6.94 -27.94
C ARG A 133 -16.59 -7.92 -27.33
N ARG A 134 -15.64 -8.39 -28.15
CA ARG A 134 -14.43 -9.07 -27.65
C ARG A 134 -13.54 -8.03 -26.97
N CYS A 135 -13.52 -8.06 -25.65
CA CYS A 135 -12.73 -7.16 -24.83
C CYS A 135 -11.47 -7.85 -24.31
N PRO A 136 -10.44 -7.10 -23.90
CA PRO A 136 -9.29 -7.65 -23.19
C PRO A 136 -9.71 -8.48 -21.97
N ALA A 137 -8.84 -9.36 -21.50
CA ALA A 137 -9.03 -9.99 -20.19
C ALA A 137 -8.94 -8.89 -19.11
N GLY A 138 -9.96 -8.82 -18.26
CA GLY A 138 -9.94 -7.91 -17.11
C GLY A 138 -9.14 -8.50 -15.95
N ALA A 139 -8.88 -7.67 -14.95
CA ALA A 139 -8.39 -8.12 -13.66
C ALA A 139 -9.37 -9.12 -13.02
N THR A 140 -8.87 -10.27 -12.58
CA THR A 140 -9.63 -11.21 -11.75
C THR A 140 -9.42 -10.83 -10.29
N VAL A 141 -10.51 -10.59 -9.55
CA VAL A 141 -10.43 -10.53 -8.08
C VAL A 141 -10.08 -11.94 -7.58
N CYS A 142 -8.80 -12.21 -7.37
CA CYS A 142 -8.36 -13.39 -6.65
C CYS A 142 -8.59 -13.16 -5.15
N LEU A 143 -9.82 -13.37 -4.69
CA LEU A 143 -10.04 -13.70 -3.29
C LEU A 143 -9.36 -15.05 -3.07
N SER A 144 -8.29 -15.09 -2.27
CA SER A 144 -7.79 -16.37 -1.78
C SER A 144 -8.96 -17.11 -1.12
N PRO A 145 -9.28 -18.35 -1.52
CA PRO A 145 -10.48 -19.06 -1.05
C PRO A 145 -10.45 -19.45 0.44
N SER A 146 -9.42 -19.05 1.19
CA SER A 146 -9.33 -19.25 2.63
C SER A 146 -9.88 -18.05 3.41
N LEU A 147 -11.20 -17.84 3.40
CA LEU A 147 -12.06 -17.44 4.53
C LEU A 147 -13.24 -16.51 4.13
N PRO A 148 -14.37 -16.59 4.86
CA PRO A 148 -15.68 -16.12 4.41
C PRO A 148 -15.89 -14.62 4.63
N LEU A 149 -16.78 -14.07 3.80
CA LEU A 149 -17.19 -12.68 3.77
C LEU A 149 -17.85 -12.26 5.09
N LEU A 150 -17.25 -11.30 5.80
CA LEU A 150 -17.84 -9.99 6.10
C LEU A 150 -16.84 -9.18 6.96
N TYR A 151 -16.81 -7.87 6.71
CA TYR A 151 -16.03 -6.85 7.42
C TYR A 151 -14.54 -6.75 7.08
N ILE A 152 -14.26 -5.67 6.35
CA ILE A 152 -13.04 -4.87 6.27
C ILE A 152 -12.15 -5.04 7.52
N TYR A 153 -11.32 -6.07 7.51
CA TYR A 153 -10.09 -6.13 8.28
C TYR A 153 -8.99 -6.42 7.29
N MET A 154 -8.43 -5.34 6.78
CA MET A 154 -7.21 -5.30 6.00
C MET A 154 -6.01 -5.56 6.94
N TYR A 155 -6.05 -6.71 7.60
CA TYR A 155 -5.00 -7.25 8.42
C TYR A 155 -4.87 -8.73 8.07
N LEU A 156 -3.64 -9.08 7.70
CA LEU A 156 -3.14 -10.41 7.38
C LEU A 156 -3.48 -10.85 5.95
N TYR A 157 -2.53 -10.69 5.02
CA TYR A 157 -1.81 -11.78 4.35
C TYR A 157 -0.80 -11.22 3.33
N LYS A 158 0.21 -12.04 3.00
CA LYS A 158 1.48 -11.76 2.27
C LYS A 158 1.39 -11.04 0.91
N SER A 159 0.21 -10.63 0.43
CA SER A 159 0.07 -9.81 -0.76
C SER A 159 -1.23 -9.00 -0.78
N ILE A 160 -1.13 -7.70 -1.10
CA ILE A 160 -2.27 -6.80 -1.32
C ILE A 160 -2.25 -6.37 -2.79
N TYR A 161 -3.39 -6.49 -3.47
CA TYR A 161 -3.56 -6.14 -4.88
C TYR A 161 -4.61 -5.04 -5.01
N PHE A 162 -4.27 -3.93 -5.66
CA PHE A 162 -5.22 -2.87 -6.02
C PHE A 162 -5.55 -3.00 -7.51
N TRP A 163 -6.84 -3.05 -7.84
CA TRP A 163 -7.33 -3.34 -9.19
C TRP A 163 -8.06 -2.16 -9.83
N LEU A 164 -7.99 -2.15 -11.15
CA LEU A 164 -8.53 -1.11 -12.02
C LEU A 164 -10.05 -1.25 -12.14
N SER A 165 -10.80 -0.32 -11.53
CA SER A 165 -12.22 -0.09 -11.85
C SER A 165 -12.32 0.87 -13.02
#